data_AF-A0A6J7JQT1-F1
#
_entry.id   AF-A0A6J7JQT1-F1
#
_cell.length_a   1.000
_cell.length_b   1.000
_cell.length_c   1.000
_cell.angle_alpha   90.00
_cell.angle_beta   90.00
_cell.angle_gamma   90.00
#
_symmetry.space_group_name_H-M   'P 1'
#
loop_
_entity.id
_entity.type
_entity.pdbx_description
1 polymer ?
#
loop_
_entity_poly.entity_id
_entity_poly.type
_entity_poly.pdbx_seq_one_letter_code
_entity_poly.pdbx_strand_id
1 'polypeptide(L)'
;MLEEIAMRDDDPSDLIHDLFLEKYYGDTPLGRPILGSIKSIKNMSRSTVFNYYKNRYKPEDLVVAVAGNVKHKKVVQMVEDALSKDGFLDQPKREFKVRSSPQVKVAGKGKVTLLDKKTEQAHIIYGVPGVAREDKSRFALSILSSAIGGGMSSRLFQEIREKRGLAYSTYAYSQQFSGSGVLSFYVGCKPEKAEESITIIQSILFDIAEKGLTHEEIERAKGAVSGALVLSQEDTGSRMTRIGKSELVYGQVLSFDEILREVANVTPEQIKEIARKTLPTSPTLAVVGPFRSRSKFERLIS
;
A
#
# COMPACT_ATOMS: atom_id res chain seq x y z
N MET A 1 -15.35 -16.45 -4.75
CA MET A 1 -14.14 -17.01 -4.09
C MET A 1 -13.24 -17.80 -5.04
N LEU A 2 -13.53 -19.05 -5.44
CA LEU A 2 -12.61 -19.77 -6.35
C LEU A 2 -12.48 -19.11 -7.72
N GLU A 3 -13.60 -18.61 -8.25
CA GLU A 3 -13.65 -17.86 -9.50
C GLU A 3 -12.94 -16.50 -9.38
N GLU A 4 -13.01 -15.87 -8.22
CA GLU A 4 -12.31 -14.60 -7.91
C GLU A 4 -10.79 -14.80 -7.83
N ILE A 5 -10.33 -15.92 -7.26
CA ILE A 5 -8.92 -16.31 -7.33
C ILE A 5 -8.51 -16.53 -8.79
N ALA A 6 -9.33 -17.23 -9.58
CA ALA A 6 -9.03 -17.47 -10.99
C ALA A 6 -8.97 -16.14 -11.78
N MET A 7 -9.92 -15.23 -11.58
CA MET A 7 -9.92 -13.91 -12.21
C MET A 7 -8.66 -13.11 -11.86
N ARG A 8 -8.27 -13.08 -10.58
CA ARG A 8 -7.00 -12.44 -10.17
C ARG A 8 -5.81 -13.11 -10.84
N ASP A 9 -5.75 -14.44 -10.82
CA ASP A 9 -4.63 -15.18 -11.41
C ASP A 9 -4.52 -14.96 -12.92
N ASP A 10 -5.64 -14.66 -13.58
CA ASP A 10 -5.72 -14.33 -15.00
C ASP A 10 -5.35 -12.89 -15.34
N ASP A 11 -5.34 -11.97 -14.37
CA ASP A 11 -4.83 -10.60 -14.53
C ASP A 11 -3.41 -10.46 -13.94
N PRO A 12 -2.35 -10.44 -14.78
CA PRO A 12 -0.97 -10.31 -14.33
C PRO A 12 -0.68 -9.00 -13.59
N SER A 13 -1.43 -7.94 -13.90
CA SER A 13 -1.23 -6.61 -13.31
C SER A 13 -1.74 -6.53 -11.89
N ASP A 14 -2.77 -7.32 -11.55
CA ASP A 14 -3.27 -7.48 -10.17
C ASP A 14 -2.49 -8.57 -9.42
N LEU A 15 -2.28 -9.73 -10.04
CA LEU A 15 -1.60 -10.89 -9.44
C LEU A 15 -0.22 -10.55 -8.88
N ILE A 16 0.53 -9.70 -9.58
CA ILE A 16 1.90 -9.36 -9.17
C ILE A 16 1.97 -8.70 -7.79
N HIS A 17 0.94 -7.97 -7.36
CA HIS A 17 0.91 -7.33 -6.04
C HIS A 17 0.85 -8.36 -4.91
N ASP A 18 0.06 -9.42 -5.08
CA ASP A 18 -0.01 -10.53 -4.12
C ASP A 18 1.30 -11.32 -4.10
N LEU A 19 1.85 -11.67 -5.28
CA LEU A 19 3.13 -12.36 -5.38
C LEU A 19 4.28 -11.56 -4.75
N PHE A 20 4.26 -10.24 -4.95
CA PHE A 20 5.22 -9.33 -4.36
C PHE A 20 5.11 -9.32 -2.84
N LEU A 21 3.91 -9.12 -2.27
CA LEU A 21 3.72 -9.07 -0.81
C LEU A 21 4.03 -10.42 -0.15
N GLU A 22 3.64 -11.54 -0.77
CA GLU A 22 4.00 -12.88 -0.31
C GLU A 22 5.52 -13.05 -0.25
N LYS A 23 6.23 -12.61 -1.29
CA LYS A 23 7.71 -12.67 -1.31
C LYS A 23 8.34 -11.71 -0.28
N TYR A 24 7.81 -10.50 -0.17
CA TYR A 24 8.31 -9.42 0.66
C TYR A 24 8.25 -9.78 2.16
N TYR A 25 7.07 -10.25 2.58
CA TYR A 25 6.78 -10.57 3.97
C TYR A 25 7.01 -12.03 4.34
N GLY A 26 7.13 -12.94 3.37
CA GLY A 26 7.35 -14.37 3.61
C GLY A 26 6.26 -14.99 4.49
N ASP A 27 6.65 -15.92 5.36
CA ASP A 27 5.74 -16.57 6.32
C ASP A 27 5.45 -15.67 7.53
N THR A 28 4.83 -14.52 7.28
CA THR A 28 4.25 -13.65 8.30
C THR A 28 2.76 -13.40 7.97
N PRO A 29 1.93 -12.95 8.93
CA PRO A 29 0.53 -12.63 8.64
C PRO A 29 0.33 -11.63 7.50
N LEU A 30 1.29 -10.71 7.26
CA LEU A 30 1.23 -9.73 6.18
C LEU A 30 1.56 -10.33 4.79
N GLY A 31 2.24 -11.47 4.73
CA GLY A 31 2.55 -12.17 3.48
C GLY A 31 1.45 -13.11 3.00
N ARG A 32 0.35 -13.24 3.75
CA ARG A 32 -0.74 -14.15 3.40
C ARG A 32 -1.69 -13.48 2.38
N PRO A 33 -2.02 -14.13 1.25
CA PRO A 33 -2.99 -13.61 0.31
C PRO A 33 -4.35 -13.37 0.97
N ILE A 34 -5.00 -12.26 0.62
CA ILE A 34 -6.30 -11.87 1.20
C ILE A 34 -7.38 -12.93 0.88
N LEU A 35 -7.39 -13.43 -0.36
CA LEU A 35 -8.32 -14.46 -0.80
C LEU A 35 -8.00 -15.84 -0.20
N GLY A 36 -6.84 -16.00 0.45
CA GLY A 36 -6.32 -17.28 0.90
C GLY A 36 -5.88 -18.17 -0.25
N SER A 37 -5.98 -19.48 -0.06
CA SER A 37 -5.62 -20.51 -1.05
C SER A 37 -6.84 -21.34 -1.46
N ILE A 38 -6.77 -21.97 -2.63
CA ILE A 38 -7.79 -22.95 -3.07
C ILE A 38 -7.99 -24.02 -1.99
N LYS A 39 -6.91 -24.51 -1.39
CA LYS A 39 -6.96 -25.52 -0.31
C LYS A 39 -7.68 -24.99 0.93
N SER A 40 -7.37 -23.78 1.39
CA SER A 40 -8.00 -23.20 2.57
C SER A 40 -9.50 -22.94 2.34
N ILE A 41 -9.89 -22.51 1.13
CA ILE A 41 -11.30 -22.28 0.78
C ILE A 41 -12.07 -23.60 0.74
N LYS A 42 -11.55 -24.62 0.03
CA LYS A 42 -12.23 -25.92 -0.09
C LYS A 42 -12.40 -26.64 1.25
N ASN A 43 -11.47 -26.44 2.17
CA ASN A 43 -11.50 -27.06 3.50
C ASN A 43 -12.21 -26.21 4.57
N MET A 44 -12.69 -25.00 4.23
CA MET A 44 -13.31 -24.12 5.20
C MET A 44 -14.71 -24.61 5.57
N SER A 45 -14.91 -24.94 6.84
CA SER A 45 -16.22 -25.35 7.34
C SER A 45 -17.07 -24.14 7.74
N ARG A 46 -18.41 -24.30 7.74
CA ARG A 46 -19.33 -23.30 8.33
C ARG A 46 -18.94 -22.95 9.77
N SER A 47 -18.54 -23.94 10.56
CA SER A 47 -18.14 -23.72 11.97
C SER A 47 -16.91 -22.83 12.08
N THR A 48 -15.93 -22.99 11.17
CA THR A 48 -14.73 -22.15 11.10
C THR A 48 -15.10 -20.68 10.85
N VAL A 49 -15.97 -20.42 9.88
CA VAL A 49 -16.44 -19.05 9.56
C VAL A 49 -17.22 -18.45 10.72
N PHE A 50 -18.15 -19.22 11.28
CA PHE A 50 -18.99 -18.74 12.38
C PHE A 50 -18.17 -18.44 13.64
N ASN A 51 -17.21 -19.29 13.98
CA ASN A 51 -16.30 -19.06 15.11
C ASN A 51 -15.39 -17.86 14.87
N TYR A 52 -14.90 -17.66 13.64
CA TYR A 52 -14.14 -16.45 13.30
C TYR A 52 -14.98 -15.20 13.49
N TYR A 53 -16.21 -15.18 12.98
CA TYR A 53 -17.17 -14.08 13.19
C TYR A 53 -17.37 -13.81 14.68
N LYS A 54 -17.75 -14.82 15.48
CA LYS A 54 -17.98 -14.65 16.93
C LYS A 54 -16.75 -14.18 17.71
N ASN A 55 -15.55 -14.52 17.26
CA ASN A 55 -14.30 -14.13 17.91
C ASN A 55 -13.75 -12.79 17.47
N ARG A 56 -14.07 -12.32 16.25
CA ARG A 56 -13.45 -11.11 15.65
C ARG A 56 -14.40 -9.93 15.47
N TYR A 57 -15.71 -10.17 15.41
CA TYR A 57 -16.71 -9.12 15.28
C TYR A 57 -17.24 -8.81 16.68
N LYS A 58 -16.44 -8.05 17.43
CA LYS A 58 -16.76 -7.62 18.79
C LYS A 58 -17.13 -6.13 18.80
N PRO A 59 -18.02 -5.68 19.71
CA PRO A 59 -18.39 -4.27 19.80
C PRO A 59 -17.17 -3.34 19.94
N GLU A 60 -16.16 -3.75 20.72
CA GLU A 60 -14.95 -2.96 20.94
C GLU A 60 -14.01 -2.85 19.72
N ASP A 61 -14.19 -3.70 18.71
CA ASP A 61 -13.40 -3.74 17.46
C ASP A 61 -14.15 -3.15 16.25
N LEU A 62 -15.37 -2.64 16.46
CA LEU A 62 -16.28 -2.19 15.40
C LEU A 62 -16.40 -0.66 15.38
N VAL A 63 -16.19 -0.06 14.22
CA VAL A 63 -16.39 1.38 13.98
C VAL A 63 -17.46 1.56 12.91
N VAL A 64 -18.49 2.35 13.21
CA VAL A 64 -19.50 2.80 12.23
C VAL A 64 -19.19 4.24 11.83
N ALA A 65 -18.72 4.43 10.60
CA ALA A 65 -18.48 5.75 10.04
C ALA A 65 -19.65 6.14 9.12
N VAL A 66 -20.13 7.38 9.27
CA VAL A 66 -21.20 7.94 8.44
C VAL A 66 -20.81 9.35 8.03
N ALA A 67 -20.92 9.66 6.73
CA ALA A 67 -20.69 10.99 6.20
C ALA A 67 -21.83 11.38 5.25
N GLY A 68 -22.24 12.66 5.31
CA GLY A 68 -23.35 13.19 4.53
C GLY A 68 -24.22 14.13 5.36
N ASN A 69 -25.45 14.37 4.90
CA ASN A 69 -26.41 15.21 5.60
C ASN A 69 -27.12 14.41 6.73
N VAL A 70 -26.40 14.17 7.82
CA VAL A 70 -26.88 13.37 8.95
C VAL A 70 -26.76 14.12 10.28
N LYS A 71 -27.68 13.83 11.21
CA LYS A 71 -27.60 14.32 12.59
C LYS A 71 -26.96 13.23 13.46
N HIS A 72 -25.81 13.53 14.07
CA HIS A 72 -25.03 12.56 14.84
C HIS A 72 -25.88 11.77 15.86
N LYS A 73 -26.66 12.46 16.71
CA LYS A 73 -27.52 11.80 17.71
C LYS A 73 -28.52 10.80 17.11
N LYS A 74 -29.07 11.10 15.92
CA LYS A 74 -30.00 10.19 15.24
C LYS A 74 -29.28 8.95 14.71
N VAL A 75 -28.07 9.12 14.16
CA VAL A 75 -27.24 8.00 13.69
C VAL A 75 -26.85 7.10 14.85
N VAL A 76 -26.40 7.68 15.97
CA VAL A 76 -26.04 6.92 17.18
C VAL A 76 -27.22 6.11 17.66
N GLN A 77 -28.41 6.71 17.82
CA GLN A 77 -29.61 5.98 18.23
C GLN A 77 -29.93 4.82 17.28
N MET A 78 -29.91 5.05 15.95
CA MET A 78 -30.19 4.00 14.97
C MET A 78 -29.18 2.85 15.02
N VAL A 79 -27.90 3.16 15.26
CA VAL A 79 -26.83 2.15 15.38
C VAL A 79 -26.98 1.38 16.69
N GLU A 80 -27.24 2.06 17.81
CA GLU A 80 -27.49 1.42 19.10
C GLU A 80 -28.72 0.50 19.05
N ASP A 81 -29.83 0.96 18.47
CA ASP A 81 -31.04 0.15 18.30
C ASP A 81 -30.79 -1.09 17.44
N ALA A 82 -29.99 -0.95 16.36
CA ALA A 82 -29.66 -2.04 15.46
C ALA A 82 -28.72 -3.06 16.10
N LEU A 83 -27.70 -2.58 16.83
CA LEU A 83 -26.66 -3.42 17.43
C LEU A 83 -27.05 -3.97 18.82
N SER A 84 -28.07 -3.43 19.48
CA SER A 84 -28.56 -3.99 20.76
C SER A 84 -29.31 -5.32 20.56
N LYS A 85 -29.69 -5.66 19.33
CA LYS A 85 -30.36 -6.93 19.02
C LYS A 85 -29.50 -8.12 19.44
N ASP A 86 -30.16 -9.15 19.96
CA ASP A 86 -29.53 -10.42 20.40
C ASP A 86 -28.38 -10.24 21.41
N GLY A 87 -28.40 -9.14 22.18
CA GLY A 87 -27.42 -8.83 23.23
C GLY A 87 -26.00 -8.59 22.72
N PHE A 88 -25.85 -8.13 21.47
CA PHE A 88 -24.51 -7.87 20.91
C PHE A 88 -23.77 -6.75 21.66
N LEU A 89 -24.47 -5.72 22.13
CA LEU A 89 -23.89 -4.67 22.99
C LEU A 89 -23.80 -5.07 24.48
N ASP A 90 -24.40 -6.18 24.90
CA ASP A 90 -24.42 -6.67 26.29
C ASP A 90 -23.12 -7.40 26.71
N GLN A 91 -22.00 -7.00 26.10
CA GLN A 91 -20.68 -7.54 26.41
C GLN A 91 -19.98 -6.64 27.44
N PRO A 92 -19.07 -7.19 28.27
CA PRO A 92 -18.26 -6.37 29.16
C PRO A 92 -17.54 -5.28 28.38
N LYS A 93 -17.73 -4.01 28.77
CA LYS A 93 -17.06 -2.88 28.13
C LYS A 93 -15.55 -3.08 28.20
N ARG A 94 -14.91 -3.10 27.03
CA ARG A 94 -13.46 -3.09 26.90
C ARG A 94 -13.05 -1.81 26.22
N GLU A 95 -11.94 -1.25 26.67
CA GLU A 95 -11.34 -0.11 25.99
C GLU A 95 -10.83 -0.55 24.62
N PHE A 96 -11.19 0.23 23.60
CA PHE A 96 -10.59 0.09 22.28
C PHE A 96 -9.08 0.30 22.39
N LYS A 97 -8.32 -0.59 21.77
CA LYS A 97 -6.88 -0.46 21.62
C LYS A 97 -6.53 -0.54 20.14
N VAL A 98 -5.88 0.51 19.65
CA VAL A 98 -5.32 0.50 18.29
C VAL A 98 -4.42 -0.72 18.16
N ARG A 99 -4.67 -1.51 17.11
CA ARG A 99 -3.88 -2.72 16.86
C ARG A 99 -2.42 -2.33 16.65
N SER A 100 -1.55 -2.93 17.46
CA SER A 100 -0.11 -2.80 17.34
C SER A 100 0.48 -4.17 17.03
N SER A 101 1.44 -4.20 16.13
CA SER A 101 2.25 -5.36 15.81
C SER A 101 3.71 -5.06 16.18
N PRO A 102 4.47 -6.05 16.66
CA PRO A 102 5.91 -5.92 16.71
C PRO A 102 6.47 -5.68 15.30
N GLN A 103 7.70 -5.20 15.22
CA GLN A 103 8.36 -4.99 13.94
C GLN A 103 8.33 -6.28 13.10
N VAL A 104 7.74 -6.20 11.91
CA VAL A 104 7.60 -7.36 11.02
C VAL A 104 8.87 -7.49 10.19
N LYS A 105 9.45 -8.69 10.17
CA LYS A 105 10.65 -8.99 9.39
C LYS A 105 10.34 -8.98 7.89
N VAL A 106 11.16 -8.29 7.11
CA VAL A 106 11.13 -8.30 5.63
C VAL A 106 11.97 -9.47 5.13
N ALA A 107 11.34 -10.62 4.93
CA ALA A 107 12.01 -11.84 4.48
C ALA A 107 12.43 -11.80 3.00
N GLY A 108 11.83 -10.90 2.21
CA GLY A 108 12.07 -10.72 0.77
C GLY A 108 13.29 -9.87 0.40
N LYS A 109 13.96 -9.24 1.38
CA LYS A 109 15.09 -8.35 1.12
C LYS A 109 16.17 -9.04 0.28
N GLY A 110 16.51 -8.44 -0.88
CA GLY A 110 17.48 -8.98 -1.83
C GLY A 110 17.00 -10.20 -2.62
N LYS A 111 15.69 -10.49 -2.64
CA LYS A 111 15.13 -11.66 -3.34
C LYS A 111 14.31 -11.27 -4.55
N VAL A 112 14.36 -12.16 -5.54
CA VAL A 112 13.50 -12.13 -6.72
C VAL A 112 12.41 -13.19 -6.60
N THR A 113 11.20 -12.85 -7.03
CA THR A 113 10.17 -13.80 -7.44
C THR A 113 9.84 -13.59 -8.91
N LEU A 114 9.72 -14.68 -9.67
CA LEU A 114 9.39 -14.67 -11.08
C LEU A 114 8.27 -15.68 -11.32
N LEU A 115 7.17 -15.22 -11.89
CA LEU A 115 6.13 -16.06 -12.45
C LEU A 115 6.25 -16.03 -13.97
N ASP A 116 6.66 -17.15 -14.56
CA ASP A 116 6.65 -17.33 -16.01
C ASP A 116 5.19 -17.46 -16.49
N LYS A 117 4.71 -16.44 -17.21
CA LYS A 117 3.36 -16.42 -17.78
C LYS A 117 3.42 -15.84 -19.19
N LYS A 118 2.71 -16.46 -20.12
CA LYS A 118 2.59 -15.96 -21.50
C LYS A 118 1.71 -14.72 -21.50
N THR A 119 2.34 -13.55 -21.49
CA THR A 119 1.68 -12.24 -21.47
C THR A 119 2.37 -11.30 -22.46
N GLU A 120 1.61 -10.37 -23.03
CA GLU A 120 2.14 -9.33 -23.94
C GLU A 120 3.02 -8.30 -23.20
N GLN A 121 2.80 -8.15 -21.90
CA GLN A 121 3.58 -7.26 -21.03
C GLN A 121 4.30 -8.05 -19.94
N ALA A 122 5.48 -7.57 -19.57
CA ALA A 122 6.11 -7.87 -18.30
C ALA A 122 5.62 -6.87 -17.25
N HIS A 123 5.16 -7.39 -16.12
CA HIS A 123 4.80 -6.62 -14.94
C HIS A 123 5.92 -6.75 -13.93
N ILE A 124 6.30 -5.63 -13.33
CA ILE A 124 7.44 -5.56 -12.42
C ILE A 124 7.03 -4.76 -11.20
N ILE A 125 7.32 -5.27 -10.01
CA ILE A 125 7.32 -4.50 -8.77
C ILE A 125 8.73 -4.52 -8.19
N TYR A 126 9.33 -3.33 -8.11
CA TYR A 126 10.55 -3.08 -7.36
C TYR A 126 10.15 -2.49 -6.00
N GLY A 127 10.42 -3.21 -4.91
CA GLY A 127 9.98 -2.81 -3.57
C GLY A 127 11.12 -2.63 -2.59
N VAL A 128 11.09 -1.52 -1.85
CA VAL A 128 12.02 -1.20 -0.77
C VAL A 128 11.26 -1.02 0.56
N PRO A 129 11.92 -1.12 1.73
CA PRO A 129 11.31 -0.79 3.01
C PRO A 129 10.66 0.58 3.01
N GLY A 130 9.40 0.63 3.41
CA GLY A 130 8.68 1.86 3.74
C GLY A 130 8.70 2.09 5.24
N VAL A 131 7.66 2.75 5.74
CA VAL A 131 7.49 3.00 7.18
C VAL A 131 6.18 2.44 7.69
N ALA A 132 6.16 2.09 8.97
CA ALA A 132 4.93 1.68 9.64
C ALA A 132 3.93 2.84 9.68
N ARG A 133 2.64 2.51 9.78
CA ARG A 133 1.54 3.48 9.73
C ARG A 133 1.59 4.52 10.86
N GLU A 134 2.20 4.16 11.99
CA GLU A 134 2.46 5.00 13.16
C GLU A 134 3.71 5.89 13.05
N ASP A 135 4.58 5.66 12.06
CA ASP A 135 5.81 6.43 11.90
C ASP A 135 5.50 7.87 11.46
N LYS A 136 6.08 8.86 12.14
CA LYS A 136 5.89 10.28 11.83
C LYS A 136 6.45 10.65 10.46
N SER A 137 7.45 9.93 9.95
CA SER A 137 8.00 10.19 8.63
C SER A 137 7.07 9.74 7.48
N ARG A 138 5.88 9.19 7.77
CA ARG A 138 4.89 8.79 6.76
C ARG A 138 4.48 9.92 5.81
N PHE A 139 4.45 11.16 6.27
CA PHE A 139 4.13 12.33 5.44
C PHE A 139 5.29 12.69 4.50
N ALA A 140 6.53 12.60 5.00
CA ALA A 140 7.71 12.73 4.15
C ALA A 140 7.78 11.60 3.11
N LEU A 141 7.45 10.36 3.50
CA LEU A 141 7.38 9.22 2.58
C LEU A 141 6.29 9.41 1.52
N SER A 142 5.12 9.98 1.85
CA SER A 142 4.07 10.23 0.87
C SER A 142 4.49 11.28 -0.17
N ILE A 143 5.19 12.34 0.25
CA ILE A 143 5.73 13.34 -0.68
C ILE A 143 6.82 12.72 -1.56
N LEU A 144 7.74 11.95 -0.96
CA LEU A 144 8.78 11.23 -1.70
C LEU A 144 8.18 10.27 -2.74
N SER A 145 7.20 9.46 -2.36
CA SER A 145 6.48 8.55 -3.27
C SER A 145 5.81 9.33 -4.41
N SER A 146 5.20 10.47 -4.10
CA SER A 146 4.55 11.31 -5.11
C SER A 146 5.54 11.89 -6.12
N ALA A 147 6.71 12.34 -5.65
CA ALA A 147 7.77 12.86 -6.52
C ALA A 147 8.37 11.78 -7.43
N ILE A 148 8.51 10.55 -6.91
CA ILE A 148 9.10 9.43 -7.67
C ILE A 148 8.13 8.89 -8.72
N GLY A 149 6.87 8.65 -8.36
CA GLY A 149 5.91 7.97 -9.22
C GLY A 149 4.44 8.32 -9.02
N GLY A 150 4.11 9.47 -8.43
CA GLY A 150 2.73 9.85 -8.11
C GLY A 150 1.92 10.46 -9.25
N GLY A 151 2.50 10.65 -10.44
CA GLY A 151 1.79 11.27 -11.56
C GLY A 151 2.69 11.60 -12.75
N MET A 152 2.15 12.32 -13.73
CA MET A 152 2.82 12.57 -15.01
C MET A 152 4.13 13.36 -14.88
N SER A 153 4.24 14.19 -13.84
CA SER A 153 5.41 15.03 -13.59
C SER A 153 6.46 14.36 -12.70
N SER A 154 6.25 13.09 -12.32
CA SER A 154 7.15 12.31 -11.48
C SER A 154 8.33 11.73 -12.27
N ARG A 155 9.45 11.44 -11.59
CA ARG A 155 10.66 10.94 -12.27
C ARG A 155 10.44 9.64 -13.04
N LEU A 156 9.72 8.68 -12.47
CA LEU A 156 9.44 7.41 -13.15
C LEU A 156 8.62 7.63 -14.42
N PHE A 157 7.59 8.46 -14.36
CA PHE A 157 6.78 8.75 -15.53
C PHE A 157 7.61 9.44 -16.61
N GLN A 158 8.40 10.45 -16.24
CA GLN A 158 9.24 11.18 -17.18
C GLN A 158 10.31 10.29 -17.82
N GLU A 159 11.03 9.48 -17.03
CA GLU A 159 12.15 8.69 -17.54
C GLU A 159 11.70 7.42 -18.30
N ILE A 160 10.65 6.74 -17.83
CA ILE A 160 10.21 5.45 -18.40
C ILE A 160 9.17 5.67 -19.50
N ARG A 161 8.17 6.52 -19.27
CA ARG A 161 7.06 6.71 -20.21
C ARG A 161 7.32 7.83 -21.20
N GLU A 162 7.64 9.04 -20.73
CA GLU A 162 7.74 10.22 -21.60
C GLU A 162 8.99 10.18 -22.49
N LYS A 163 10.18 10.04 -21.89
CA LYS A 163 11.45 10.13 -22.64
C LYS A 163 11.78 8.89 -23.45
N ARG A 164 11.37 7.70 -22.99
CA ARG A 164 11.82 6.41 -23.56
C ARG A 164 10.68 5.53 -24.08
N GLY A 165 9.43 5.83 -23.77
CA GLY A 165 8.28 5.04 -24.24
C GLY A 165 8.34 3.55 -23.85
N LEU A 166 8.97 3.20 -22.73
CA LEU A 166 9.23 1.80 -22.34
C LEU A 166 7.97 1.11 -21.79
N ALA A 167 7.12 1.87 -21.11
CA ALA A 167 5.98 1.35 -20.37
C ALA A 167 4.73 2.19 -20.60
N TYR A 168 3.57 1.52 -20.60
CA TYR A 168 2.28 2.20 -20.62
C TYR A 168 1.88 2.68 -19.23
N SER A 169 2.13 1.86 -18.21
CA SER A 169 1.83 2.15 -16.82
C SER A 169 3.09 2.07 -15.97
N THR A 170 3.35 3.15 -15.21
CA THR A 170 4.40 3.22 -14.20
C THR A 170 3.93 4.12 -13.08
N TYR A 171 4.12 3.70 -11.84
CA TYR A 171 3.73 4.48 -10.67
C TYR A 171 4.48 4.02 -9.42
N ALA A 172 4.44 4.86 -8.39
CA ALA A 172 4.93 4.55 -7.06
C ALA A 172 3.77 4.55 -6.07
N TYR A 173 3.80 3.64 -5.10
CA TYR A 173 2.86 3.63 -4.01
C TYR A 173 3.52 3.19 -2.72
N SER A 174 2.98 3.63 -1.59
CA SER A 174 3.39 3.14 -0.27
C SER A 174 2.23 2.43 0.41
N GLN A 175 2.52 1.27 1.01
CA GLN A 175 1.58 0.54 1.86
C GLN A 175 2.14 0.48 3.27
N GLN A 176 1.33 0.90 4.23
CA GLN A 176 1.73 1.06 5.62
C GLN A 176 0.87 0.16 6.50
N PHE A 177 1.52 -0.70 7.27
CA PHE A 177 0.91 -1.61 8.24
C PHE A 177 1.39 -1.24 9.64
N SER A 178 0.82 -1.88 10.67
CA SER A 178 1.43 -1.77 11.99
C SER A 178 2.72 -2.58 12.02
N GLY A 179 3.80 -2.01 12.55
CA GLY A 179 5.11 -2.66 12.63
C GLY A 179 5.85 -2.86 11.30
N SER A 180 5.32 -2.39 10.16
CA SER A 180 6.01 -2.48 8.87
C SER A 180 5.38 -1.61 7.77
N GLY A 181 6.13 -1.38 6.70
CA GLY A 181 5.61 -0.76 5.48
C GLY A 181 6.54 -1.01 4.31
N VAL A 182 6.02 -0.74 3.11
CA VAL A 182 6.72 -0.94 1.85
C VAL A 182 6.49 0.25 0.92
N LEU A 183 7.54 0.67 0.23
CA LEU A 183 7.48 1.61 -0.89
C LEU A 183 7.78 0.82 -2.16
N SER A 184 6.84 0.85 -3.09
CA SER A 184 6.84 0.00 -4.28
C SER A 184 6.77 0.84 -5.54
N PHE A 185 7.49 0.40 -6.57
CA PHE A 185 7.52 1.00 -7.90
C PHE A 185 7.06 -0.05 -8.90
N TYR A 186 5.93 0.20 -9.54
CA TYR A 186 5.33 -0.68 -10.52
C TYR A 186 5.68 -0.22 -11.93
N VAL A 187 5.95 -1.18 -12.83
CA VAL A 187 6.08 -0.94 -14.27
C VAL A 187 5.41 -2.08 -15.05
N GLY A 188 4.56 -1.72 -16.02
CA GLY A 188 4.05 -2.60 -17.06
C GLY A 188 4.65 -2.24 -18.41
N CYS A 189 5.57 -3.05 -18.92
CA CYS A 189 6.34 -2.79 -20.13
C CYS A 189 6.36 -4.00 -21.08
N LYS A 190 6.89 -3.83 -22.29
CA LYS A 190 7.17 -5.00 -23.15
C LYS A 190 8.25 -5.88 -22.50
N PRO A 191 8.22 -7.22 -22.68
CA PRO A 191 9.19 -8.13 -22.05
C PRO A 191 10.65 -7.77 -22.31
N GLU A 192 10.97 -7.27 -23.51
CA GLU A 192 12.34 -6.89 -23.90
C GLU A 192 12.83 -5.64 -23.16
N LYS A 193 11.92 -4.87 -22.56
CA LYS A 193 12.21 -3.62 -21.83
C LYS A 193 12.27 -3.82 -20.31
N ALA A 194 12.11 -5.04 -19.81
CA ALA A 194 12.06 -5.30 -18.37
C ALA A 194 13.37 -4.95 -17.65
N GLU A 195 14.51 -5.41 -18.17
CA GLU A 195 15.83 -5.17 -17.57
C GLU A 195 16.19 -3.68 -17.61
N GLU A 196 15.92 -3.01 -18.73
CA GLU A 196 16.09 -1.57 -18.90
C GLU A 196 15.23 -0.78 -17.88
N SER A 197 13.96 -1.15 -17.72
CA SER A 197 13.05 -0.50 -16.78
C SER A 197 13.52 -0.64 -15.31
N ILE A 198 13.97 -1.83 -14.90
CA ILE A 198 14.53 -2.07 -13.56
C ILE A 198 15.77 -1.20 -13.33
N THR A 199 16.66 -1.12 -14.33
CA THR A 199 17.89 -0.33 -14.25
C THR A 199 17.57 1.17 -14.10
N ILE A 200 16.56 1.66 -14.81
CA ILE A 200 16.09 3.05 -14.69
C ILE A 200 15.52 3.33 -13.30
N ILE A 201 14.71 2.43 -12.74
CA ILE A 201 14.21 2.56 -11.36
C ILE A 201 15.41 2.69 -10.42
N GLN A 202 16.36 1.76 -10.47
CA GLN A 202 17.55 1.78 -9.62
C GLN A 202 18.34 3.08 -9.73
N SER A 203 18.57 3.56 -10.95
CA SER A 203 19.27 4.82 -11.21
C SER A 203 18.55 6.02 -10.58
N ILE A 204 17.22 6.11 -10.74
CA ILE A 204 16.41 7.17 -10.14
C ILE A 204 16.49 7.11 -8.60
N LEU A 205 16.32 5.93 -8.01
CA LEU A 205 16.33 5.77 -6.56
C LEU A 205 17.71 6.10 -5.97
N PHE A 206 18.78 5.69 -6.64
CA PHE A 206 20.15 6.01 -6.24
C PHE A 206 20.42 7.51 -6.33
N ASP A 207 20.05 8.17 -7.43
CA ASP A 207 20.23 9.61 -7.60
C ASP A 207 19.49 10.41 -6.51
N ILE A 208 18.26 10.02 -6.18
CA ILE A 208 17.47 10.66 -5.12
C ILE A 208 18.09 10.39 -3.73
N ALA A 209 18.59 9.19 -3.47
CA ALA A 209 19.25 8.88 -2.19
C ALA A 209 20.51 9.73 -1.98
N GLU A 210 21.32 9.88 -3.03
CA GLU A 210 22.57 10.62 -3.01
C GLU A 210 22.33 12.14 -2.95
N LYS A 211 21.61 12.67 -3.94
CA LYS A 211 21.48 14.11 -4.20
C LYS A 211 20.22 14.73 -3.58
N GLY A 212 19.19 13.93 -3.32
CA GLY A 212 17.87 14.41 -2.92
C GLY A 212 17.00 14.85 -4.11
N LEU A 213 15.80 15.31 -3.78
CA LEU A 213 14.88 15.95 -4.74
C LEU A 213 15.22 17.44 -4.87
N THR A 214 14.93 18.02 -6.03
CA THR A 214 15.00 19.47 -6.21
C THR A 214 13.87 20.17 -5.45
N HIS A 215 14.02 21.47 -5.19
CA HIS A 215 12.95 22.26 -4.57
C HIS A 215 11.65 22.21 -5.36
N GLU A 216 11.73 22.31 -6.69
CA GLU A 216 10.58 22.25 -7.59
C GLU A 216 9.87 20.89 -7.55
N GLU A 217 10.63 19.80 -7.44
CA GLU A 217 10.07 18.45 -7.28
C GLU A 217 9.32 18.31 -5.96
N ILE A 218 9.88 18.85 -4.87
CA ILE A 218 9.26 18.83 -3.54
C ILE A 218 7.96 19.64 -3.54
N GLU A 219 7.99 20.88 -4.03
CA GLU A 219 6.80 21.75 -4.05
C GLU A 219 5.69 21.16 -4.93
N ARG A 220 6.05 20.61 -6.10
CA ARG A 220 5.08 19.94 -6.97
C ARG A 220 4.49 18.70 -6.31
N ALA A 221 5.31 17.89 -5.64
CA ALA A 221 4.84 16.70 -4.94
C ALA A 221 3.96 17.04 -3.74
N LYS A 222 4.31 18.08 -2.96
CA LYS A 222 3.44 18.62 -1.90
C LYS A 222 2.11 19.11 -2.46
N GLY A 223 2.14 19.87 -3.55
CA GLY A 223 0.94 20.33 -4.24
C GLY A 223 0.05 19.18 -4.72
N ALA A 224 0.65 18.12 -5.28
CA ALA A 224 -0.07 16.93 -5.73
C ALA A 224 -0.73 16.17 -4.56
N VAL A 225 0.02 15.94 -3.47
CA VAL A 225 -0.52 15.26 -2.27
C VAL A 225 -1.66 16.08 -1.65
N SER A 226 -1.46 17.37 -1.44
CA SER A 226 -2.48 18.27 -0.88
C SER A 226 -3.70 18.39 -1.80
N GLY A 227 -3.49 18.51 -3.11
CA GLY A 227 -4.57 18.59 -4.09
C GLY A 227 -5.43 17.32 -4.12
N ALA A 228 -4.80 16.15 -4.11
CA ALA A 228 -5.51 14.87 -4.02
C ALA A 228 -6.33 14.75 -2.73
N LEU A 229 -5.78 15.23 -1.60
CA LEU A 229 -6.50 15.29 -0.33
C LEU A 229 -7.74 16.21 -0.39
N VAL A 230 -7.61 17.39 -1.01
CA VAL A 230 -8.74 18.34 -1.18
C VAL A 230 -9.84 17.73 -2.05
N LEU A 231 -9.49 17.21 -3.23
CA LEU A 231 -10.46 16.63 -4.16
C LEU A 231 -11.21 15.44 -3.52
N SER A 232 -10.53 14.65 -2.68
CA SER A 232 -11.18 13.55 -1.95
C SER A 232 -12.25 14.00 -0.93
N GLN A 233 -12.37 15.30 -0.62
CA GLN A 233 -13.43 15.81 0.26
C GLN A 233 -14.77 16.00 -0.43
N GLU A 234 -14.80 16.04 -1.76
CA GLU A 234 -16.06 16.24 -2.50
C GLU A 234 -16.97 15.02 -2.40
N ASP A 235 -16.37 13.84 -2.28
CA ASP A 235 -17.09 12.57 -2.16
C ASP A 235 -17.34 12.19 -0.69
N THR A 236 -18.61 12.00 -0.34
CA THR A 236 -19.01 11.54 0.99
C THR A 236 -18.50 10.13 1.31
N GLY A 237 -18.34 9.25 0.32
CA GLY A 237 -17.78 7.90 0.52
C GLY A 237 -16.31 7.93 0.97
N SER A 238 -15.53 8.80 0.34
CA SER A 238 -14.13 9.07 0.66
C SER A 238 -13.98 9.66 2.07
N ARG A 239 -14.89 10.56 2.46
CA ARG A 239 -14.95 11.11 3.83
C ARG A 239 -15.27 10.04 4.87
N MET A 240 -16.30 9.23 4.60
CA MET A 240 -16.69 8.11 5.48
C MET A 240 -15.54 7.13 5.66
N THR A 241 -14.90 6.71 4.56
CA THR A 241 -13.78 5.77 4.58
C THR A 241 -12.60 6.32 5.37
N ARG A 242 -12.29 7.62 5.22
CA ARG A 242 -11.22 8.27 6.00
C ARG A 242 -11.52 8.23 7.50
N ILE A 243 -12.73 8.63 7.92
CA ILE A 243 -13.12 8.64 9.34
C ILE A 243 -13.01 7.23 9.92
N GLY A 244 -13.61 6.23 9.26
CA GLY A 244 -13.59 4.85 9.74
C GLY A 244 -12.18 4.27 9.81
N LYS A 245 -11.37 4.51 8.76
CA LYS A 245 -9.97 4.08 8.75
C LYS A 245 -9.18 4.77 9.85
N SER A 246 -9.35 6.08 10.06
CA SER A 246 -8.61 6.83 11.07
C SER A 246 -8.83 6.27 12.48
N GLU A 247 -10.07 5.96 12.86
CA GLU A 247 -10.33 5.36 14.17
C GLU A 247 -9.81 3.93 14.29
N LEU A 248 -10.03 3.09 13.28
CA LEU A 248 -9.57 1.70 13.33
C LEU A 248 -8.03 1.58 13.33
N VAL A 249 -7.36 2.47 12.62
CA VAL A 249 -5.94 2.33 12.27
C VAL A 249 -5.05 3.19 13.16
N TYR A 250 -5.47 4.43 13.47
CA TYR A 250 -4.67 5.40 14.21
C TYR A 250 -5.23 5.72 15.59
N GLY A 251 -6.51 5.42 15.85
CA GLY A 251 -7.19 5.80 17.10
C GLY A 251 -7.36 7.31 17.27
N GLN A 252 -7.25 8.06 16.17
CA GLN A 252 -7.48 9.49 16.12
C GLN A 252 -7.98 9.88 14.73
N VAL A 253 -9.02 10.72 14.67
CA VAL A 253 -9.45 11.38 13.45
C VAL A 253 -8.81 12.76 13.37
N LEU A 254 -7.66 12.85 12.69
CA LEU A 254 -7.13 14.14 12.29
C LEU A 254 -8.15 14.87 11.41
N SER A 255 -8.40 16.13 11.74
CA SER A 255 -9.10 17.05 10.88
C SER A 255 -8.34 17.24 9.57
N PHE A 256 -9.08 17.71 8.56
CA PHE A 256 -8.50 17.96 7.26
C PHE A 256 -7.34 18.98 7.33
N ASP A 257 -7.53 20.06 8.09
CA ASP A 257 -6.53 21.11 8.28
C ASP A 257 -5.29 20.63 9.04
N GLU A 258 -5.44 19.65 9.94
CA GLU A 258 -4.29 19.00 10.59
C GLU A 258 -3.48 18.19 9.59
N ILE A 259 -4.13 17.39 8.74
CA ILE A 259 -3.42 16.59 7.73
C ILE A 259 -2.69 17.50 6.74
N LEU A 260 -3.34 18.58 6.27
CA LEU A 260 -2.69 19.54 5.38
C LEU A 260 -1.50 20.23 6.05
N ARG A 261 -1.61 20.58 7.34
CA ARG A 261 -0.50 21.13 8.11
C ARG A 261 0.66 20.14 8.23
N GLU A 262 0.38 18.87 8.51
CA GLU A 262 1.43 17.84 8.56
C GLU A 262 2.18 17.72 7.22
N VAL A 263 1.47 17.76 6.09
CA VAL A 263 2.09 17.74 4.74
C VAL A 263 2.88 19.03 4.47
N ALA A 264 2.32 20.20 4.80
CA ALA A 264 2.97 21.49 4.56
C ALA A 264 4.27 21.63 5.36
N ASN A 265 4.27 21.17 6.61
CA ASN A 265 5.38 21.25 7.55
C ASN A 265 6.53 20.29 7.24
N VAL A 266 6.37 19.35 6.29
CA VAL A 266 7.47 18.46 5.90
C VAL A 266 8.61 19.28 5.31
N THR A 267 9.83 19.12 5.85
CA THR A 267 11.00 19.83 5.36
C THR A 267 11.75 19.03 4.28
N PRO A 268 12.53 19.69 3.40
CA PRO A 268 13.42 19.00 2.46
C PRO A 268 14.38 18.02 3.14
N GLU A 269 14.86 18.33 4.34
CA GLU A 269 15.77 17.49 5.12
C GLU A 269 15.08 16.19 5.55
N GLN A 270 13.82 16.25 6.00
CA GLN A 270 13.04 15.06 6.35
C GLN A 270 12.83 14.15 5.14
N ILE A 271 12.58 14.73 3.97
CA ILE A 271 12.44 13.98 2.71
C ILE A 271 13.77 13.33 2.31
N LYS A 272 14.88 14.06 2.46
CA LYS A 272 16.23 13.54 2.18
C LYS A 272 16.63 12.43 3.15
N GLU A 273 16.31 12.57 4.43
CA GLU A 273 16.57 11.57 5.46
C GLU A 273 15.82 10.27 5.15
N ILE A 274 14.51 10.35 4.87
CA ILE A 274 13.74 9.15 4.55
C ILE A 274 14.22 8.52 3.24
N ALA A 275 14.55 9.32 2.22
CA ALA A 275 15.10 8.81 0.96
C ALA A 275 16.40 8.02 1.18
N ARG A 276 17.35 8.55 1.96
CA ARG A 276 18.60 7.87 2.30
C ARG A 276 18.40 6.60 3.11
N LYS A 277 17.39 6.59 3.98
CA LYS A 277 17.06 5.44 4.81
C LYS A 277 16.42 4.30 4.00
N THR A 278 15.55 4.62 3.02
CA THR A 278 14.72 3.61 2.35
C THR A 278 15.22 3.21 0.97
N LEU A 279 15.66 4.15 0.15
CA LEU A 279 15.92 3.93 -1.28
C LEU A 279 17.16 3.09 -1.62
N PRO A 280 18.32 3.23 -0.94
CA PRO A 280 19.54 2.47 -1.29
C PRO A 280 19.54 1.04 -0.71
N THR A 281 18.40 0.55 -0.22
CA THR A 281 18.32 -0.78 0.39
C THR A 281 18.14 -1.87 -0.66
N SER A 282 18.61 -3.09 -0.36
CA SER A 282 18.40 -4.24 -1.23
C SER A 282 16.90 -4.47 -1.46
N PRO A 283 16.42 -4.43 -2.71
CA PRO A 283 15.00 -4.51 -3.01
C PRO A 283 14.47 -5.92 -2.85
N THR A 284 13.14 -6.05 -2.76
CA THR A 284 12.44 -7.25 -3.20
C THR A 284 11.92 -6.99 -4.60
N LEU A 285 12.16 -7.92 -5.53
CA LEU A 285 11.73 -7.78 -6.92
C LEU A 285 10.69 -8.87 -7.24
N ALA A 286 9.54 -8.47 -7.77
CA ALA A 286 8.58 -9.38 -8.38
C ALA A 286 8.49 -9.11 -9.88
N VAL A 287 8.45 -10.18 -10.66
CA VAL A 287 8.27 -10.13 -12.12
C VAL A 287 7.22 -11.14 -12.54
N VAL A 288 6.26 -10.72 -13.37
CA VAL A 288 5.32 -11.60 -14.05
C VAL A 288 5.46 -11.34 -15.55
N GLY A 289 5.78 -12.36 -16.33
CA GLY A 289 5.97 -12.23 -17.77
C GLY A 289 6.63 -13.45 -18.41
N PRO A 290 6.84 -13.45 -19.73
CA PRO A 290 7.30 -14.62 -20.47
C PRO A 290 8.82 -14.84 -20.32
N PHE A 291 9.28 -15.14 -19.11
CA PHE A 291 10.68 -15.34 -18.78
C PHE A 291 10.93 -16.71 -18.16
N ARG A 292 11.81 -17.49 -18.77
CA ARG A 292 12.19 -18.83 -18.28
C ARG A 292 13.19 -18.82 -17.12
N SER A 293 13.98 -17.76 -16.99
CA SER A 293 15.06 -17.69 -16.00
C SER A 293 14.96 -16.44 -15.14
N ARG A 294 14.99 -16.66 -13.83
CA ARG A 294 15.08 -15.60 -12.81
C ARG A 294 16.50 -15.05 -12.65
N SER A 295 17.52 -15.77 -13.09
CA SER A 295 18.94 -15.40 -12.85
C SER A 295 19.31 -14.06 -13.46
N LYS A 296 18.67 -13.68 -14.57
CA LYS A 296 18.86 -12.35 -15.18
C LYS A 296 18.50 -11.23 -14.20
N PHE A 297 17.39 -11.39 -13.48
CA PHE A 297 16.87 -10.40 -12.55
C PHE A 297 17.60 -10.43 -11.21
N GLU A 298 18.04 -11.61 -10.76
CA GLU A 298 18.88 -11.74 -9.56
C GLU A 298 20.18 -10.94 -9.72
N ARG A 299 20.83 -10.99 -10.89
CA ARG A 299 22.04 -10.20 -11.19
C ARG A 299 21.81 -8.69 -11.19
N LEU A 300 20.60 -8.22 -11.48
CA LEU A 300 20.30 -6.78 -11.48
C LEU A 300 20.20 -6.20 -10.07
N ILE A 301 19.79 -7.01 -9.08
CA ILE A 301 19.55 -6.53 -7.71
C ILE A 301 20.57 -7.03 -6.67
N SER A 302 21.57 -7.77 -7.13
CA SER A 302 22.72 -8.21 -6.33
C SER A 302 23.74 -7.08 -6.21
#